data_AF-A0AAU5S5G7-F1
#
_entry.id   AF-A0AAU5S5G7-F1
#
_cell.length_a   1.000
_cell.length_b   1.000
_cell.length_c   1.000
_cell.angle_alpha   90.00
_cell.angle_beta   90.00
_cell.angle_gamma   90.00
#
_symmetry.space_group_name_H-M   'P 1'
#
loop_
_entity.id
_entity.type
_entity.pdbx_description
1 polymer ?
#
loop_
_entity_poly.entity_id
_entity_poly.type
_entity_poly.pdbx_seq_one_letter_code
_entity_poly.pdbx_strand_id
1 'polypeptide(L)'
;MTPGESAEVERRFTYHPPVGDQPTRYERLRGTAREFAALLMELCPASPERRRALDHVDYAVMAANASIARHTPTALGGGDGTAGGGR
;
A
#
# COMPACT_ATOMS: atom_id res chain seq x y z
N MET A 1 0.59 4.85 -28.18
CA MET A 1 1.32 4.72 -26.91
C MET A 1 2.51 5.63 -26.97
N THR A 2 2.49 6.72 -26.21
CA THR A 2 3.65 7.60 -26.04
C THR A 2 4.71 6.86 -25.22
N PRO A 3 6.00 7.24 -25.32
CA PRO A 3 7.05 6.63 -24.51
C PRO A 3 6.76 6.67 -22.99
N GLY A 4 6.06 7.71 -22.51
CA GLY A 4 5.67 7.84 -21.10
C GLY A 4 4.57 6.87 -20.66
N GLU A 5 3.60 6.56 -21.54
CA GLU A 5 2.54 5.59 -21.27
C GLU A 5 3.11 4.16 -21.13
N SER A 6 4.09 3.80 -21.96
CA SER A 6 4.78 2.50 -21.91
C SER A 6 5.47 2.26 -20.56
N ALA A 7 6.18 3.27 -20.05
CA ALA A 7 6.89 3.18 -18.78
C ALA A 7 5.94 3.05 -17.58
N GLU A 8 4.77 3.70 -17.65
CA GLU A 8 3.77 3.62 -16.60
C GLU A 8 3.10 2.24 -16.54
N VAL A 9 2.83 1.64 -17.70
CA VAL A 9 2.34 0.26 -17.81
C VAL A 9 3.36 -0.69 -17.18
N GLU A 10 4.62 -0.66 -17.62
CA GLU A 10 5.68 -1.53 -17.06
C GLU A 10 5.72 -1.43 -15.54
N ARG A 11 5.83 -0.20 -15.01
CA ARG A 11 5.86 0.04 -13.56
C ARG A 11 4.61 -0.49 -12.84
N ARG A 12 3.43 -0.49 -13.45
CA ARG A 12 2.21 -1.05 -12.82
C ARG A 12 2.24 -2.57 -12.70
N PHE A 13 2.90 -3.25 -13.64
CA PHE A 13 2.89 -4.70 -13.81
C PHE A 13 4.21 -5.39 -13.40
N THR A 14 5.22 -4.65 -12.95
CA THR A 14 6.41 -5.22 -12.29
C THR A 14 6.17 -5.51 -10.80
N TYR A 15 6.93 -6.46 -10.24
CA TYR A 15 7.00 -6.70 -8.80
C TYR A 15 7.75 -5.57 -8.06
N HIS A 16 7.15 -5.06 -6.98
CA HIS A 16 7.73 -4.03 -6.10
C HIS A 16 7.99 -4.64 -4.72
N PRO A 17 9.23 -5.04 -4.39
CA PRO A 17 9.55 -5.55 -3.07
C PRO A 17 9.35 -4.44 -2.02
N PRO A 18 8.86 -4.78 -0.81
CA PRO A 18 8.72 -3.80 0.25
C PRO A 18 10.07 -3.23 0.68
N VAL A 19 10.15 -1.92 0.85
CA VAL A 19 11.35 -1.22 1.32
C VAL A 19 11.03 -0.35 2.54
N GLY A 20 11.99 -0.22 3.46
CA GLY A 20 11.87 0.65 4.63
C GLY A 20 10.62 0.39 5.47
N ASP A 21 9.82 1.43 5.70
CA ASP A 21 8.61 1.41 6.53
C ASP A 21 7.33 1.02 5.76
N GLN A 22 7.44 0.61 4.49
CA GLN A 22 6.28 0.20 3.69
C GLN A 22 5.41 -0.88 4.34
N PRO A 23 5.96 -1.98 4.93
CA PRO A 23 5.15 -2.99 5.61
C PRO A 23 4.24 -2.40 6.69
N THR A 24 4.78 -1.50 7.51
CA THR A 24 4.04 -0.82 8.59
C THR A 24 2.92 0.04 8.02
N ARG A 25 3.15 0.74 6.89
CA ARG A 25 2.10 1.52 6.21
C ARG A 25 0.99 0.62 5.68
N TYR A 26 1.33 -0.52 5.06
CA TYR A 26 0.35 -1.51 4.58
C TYR A 26 -0.48 -2.08 5.71
N GLU A 27 0.13 -2.40 6.84
CA GLU A 27 -0.56 -2.90 8.03
C GLU A 27 -1.53 -1.88 8.59
N ARG A 28 -1.11 -0.61 8.71
CA ARG A 28 -1.97 0.46 9.19
C ARG A 28 -3.19 0.66 8.28
N LEU A 29 -2.99 0.72 6.96
CA LEU A 29 -4.10 0.85 6.00
C LEU A 29 -5.08 -0.32 6.07
N ARG A 30 -4.57 -1.56 6.06
CA ARG A 30 -5.41 -2.76 6.15
C ARG A 30 -6.15 -2.86 7.48
N GLY A 31 -5.50 -2.50 8.58
CA GLY A 31 -6.10 -2.48 9.92
C GLY A 31 -7.27 -1.52 10.00
N THR A 32 -7.06 -0.25 9.62
CA THR A 32 -8.12 0.77 9.62
C THR A 32 -9.28 0.41 8.69
N ALA A 33 -8.99 -0.13 7.50
CA ALA A 33 -10.03 -0.56 6.58
C ALA A 33 -10.85 -1.75 7.12
N ARG A 34 -10.21 -2.70 7.81
CA ARG A 34 -10.90 -3.80 8.49
C ARG A 34 -11.85 -3.29 9.57
N GLU A 35 -11.42 -2.32 10.37
CA GLU A 35 -12.27 -1.69 11.40
C GLU A 35 -13.48 -0.99 10.77
N PHE A 36 -13.27 -0.23 9.68
CA PHE A 36 -14.38 0.42 8.99
C PHE A 36 -15.33 -0.59 8.32
N ALA A 37 -14.82 -1.65 7.71
CA ALA A 37 -15.64 -2.73 7.16
C ALA A 37 -16.49 -3.43 8.24
N ALA A 38 -15.95 -3.60 9.45
CA ALA A 38 -16.70 -4.12 10.59
C ALA A 38 -17.86 -3.17 10.99
N LEU A 39 -17.60 -1.85 11.03
CA LEU A 39 -18.65 -0.85 11.29
C LEU A 39 -19.74 -0.86 10.21
N LEU A 40 -19.38 -1.02 8.92
CA LEU A 40 -20.36 -1.14 7.84
C LEU A 40 -21.25 -2.38 8.02
N MET A 41 -20.66 -3.50 8.45
CA MET A 41 -21.40 -4.73 8.72
C MET A 41 -22.34 -4.60 9.92
N GLU A 42 -21.92 -3.87 10.95
CA GLU A 42 -22.69 -3.63 12.18
C GLU A 42 -23.83 -2.62 11.97
N LEU A 43 -23.53 -1.49 11.32
CA LEU A 43 -24.43 -0.33 11.29
C LEU A 43 -25.32 -0.30 10.04
N CYS A 44 -24.93 -0.96 8.95
CA CYS A 44 -25.73 -0.98 7.72
C CYS A 44 -26.47 -2.33 7.58
N PRO A 45 -27.76 -2.31 7.18
CA PRO A 45 -28.49 -3.54 6.90
C PRO A 45 -27.87 -4.29 5.71
N ALA A 46 -28.17 -5.58 5.61
CA ALA A 46 -27.77 -6.36 4.44
C ALA A 46 -28.45 -5.82 3.18
N SER A 47 -27.68 -5.18 2.30
CA SER A 47 -28.17 -4.60 1.06
C SER A 47 -27.08 -4.56 -0.03
N PRO A 48 -27.44 -4.33 -1.30
CA PRO A 48 -26.48 -4.08 -2.37
C PRO A 48 -25.56 -2.87 -2.12
N GLU A 49 -26.03 -1.84 -1.42
CA GLU A 49 -25.25 -0.66 -1.04
C GLU A 49 -24.18 -1.03 -0.01
N ARG A 50 -24.52 -1.83 1.02
CA ARG A 50 -23.53 -2.30 1.99
C ARG A 50 -22.45 -3.14 1.32
N ARG A 51 -22.84 -4.04 0.41
CA ARG A 51 -21.86 -4.83 -0.36
C ARG A 51 -20.95 -3.94 -1.20
N ARG A 52 -21.52 -2.98 -1.93
CA ARG A 52 -20.73 -2.00 -2.69
C ARG A 52 -19.79 -1.22 -1.78
N ALA A 53 -20.23 -0.79 -0.59
CA ALA A 53 -19.37 -0.09 0.35
C ALA A 53 -18.16 -0.94 0.77
N LEU A 54 -18.38 -2.23 1.08
CA LEU A 54 -17.29 -3.16 1.39
C LEU A 54 -16.33 -3.34 0.20
N ASP A 55 -16.84 -3.52 -1.01
CA ASP A 55 -16.02 -3.65 -2.23
C ASP A 55 -15.19 -2.38 -2.48
N HIS A 56 -15.75 -1.18 -2.21
CA HIS A 56 -15.01 0.08 -2.34
C HIS A 56 -13.93 0.25 -1.27
N VAL A 57 -14.18 -0.21 -0.04
CA VAL A 57 -13.16 -0.20 1.03
C VAL A 57 -11.98 -1.09 0.64
N ASP A 58 -12.25 -2.30 0.14
CA ASP A 58 -11.20 -3.21 -0.34
C ASP A 58 -10.41 -2.62 -1.51
N TYR A 59 -11.11 -2.09 -2.52
CA TYR A 59 -10.48 -1.41 -3.65
C TYR A 59 -9.61 -0.22 -3.22
N ALA A 60 -10.09 0.60 -2.27
CA ALA A 60 -9.33 1.74 -1.75
C ALA A 60 -8.02 1.29 -1.10
N VAL A 61 -8.03 0.19 -0.33
CA VAL A 61 -6.82 -0.38 0.28
C VAL A 61 -5.87 -0.92 -0.78
N MET A 62 -6.37 -1.65 -1.78
CA MET A 62 -5.54 -2.14 -2.89
C MET A 62 -4.86 -1.00 -3.64
N ALA A 63 -5.60 0.06 -3.95
CA ALA A 63 -5.09 1.24 -4.62
C ALA A 63 -4.05 1.99 -3.75
N ALA A 64 -4.31 2.13 -2.46
CA ALA A 64 -3.39 2.79 -1.52
C ALA A 64 -2.08 1.99 -1.36
N ASN A 65 -2.15 0.67 -1.20
CA ASN A 65 -0.97 -0.19 -1.12
C ASN A 65 -0.17 -0.15 -2.43
N ALA A 66 -0.84 -0.19 -3.58
CA ALA A 66 -0.18 -0.05 -4.87
C ALA A 66 0.49 1.32 -5.04
N SER A 67 -0.11 2.39 -4.51
CA SER A 67 0.51 3.72 -4.49
C SER A 67 1.83 3.70 -3.70
N ILE A 68 1.81 3.15 -2.48
CA ILE A 68 3.01 3.03 -1.65
C ILE A 68 4.07 2.17 -2.34
N ALA A 69 3.70 0.99 -2.84
CA ALA A 69 4.63 0.03 -3.45
C ALA A 69 5.34 0.63 -4.66
N ARG A 70 4.62 1.35 -5.52
CA ARG A 70 5.14 1.80 -6.81
C ARG A 70 5.76 3.20 -6.79
N HIS A 71 5.51 4.01 -5.74
CA HIS A 71 5.91 5.43 -5.70
C HIS A 71 6.76 5.83 -4.49
N THR A 72 6.93 4.96 -3.48
CA THR A 72 7.87 5.25 -2.40
C THR A 72 9.29 5.18 -2.98
N PRO A 73 10.07 6.27 -2.93
CA PRO A 73 11.46 6.19 -3.33
C PRO A 73 12.14 5.14 -2.45
N THR A 74 12.99 4.30 -3.05
CA THR A 74 13.96 3.50 -2.31
C THR A 74 14.94 4.48 -1.66
N ALA A 75 14.54 5.14 -0.57
CA ALA A 75 15.36 6.13 0.09
C ALA A 75 16.55 5.40 0.72
N LEU A 76 17.70 5.59 0.06
CA LEU A 76 19.07 5.67 0.56
C LEU A 76 19.37 4.76 1.74
N GLY A 77 20.18 3.73 1.47
CA GLY A 77 20.81 2.89 2.48
C GLY A 77 21.25 3.76 3.66
N GLY A 78 20.62 3.50 4.81
CA GLY A 78 21.08 4.04 6.08
C GLY A 78 22.57 3.77 6.18
N GLY A 79 23.33 4.83 6.40
CA GLY A 79 24.78 4.78 6.43
C GLY A 79 25.28 3.65 7.32
N ASP A 80 26.30 2.96 6.83
CA ASP A 80 27.12 2.06 7.64
C ASP A 80 27.72 2.86 8.81
N GLY A 81 27.01 2.84 9.93
CA GLY A 81 27.59 3.06 11.25
C GLY A 81 28.52 1.89 11.56
N THR A 82 29.70 1.87 10.95
CA THR A 82 30.80 1.03 11.42
C THR A 82 31.55 1.78 12.52
N ALA A 83 31.10 1.56 13.75
CA ALA A 83 31.98 1.64 14.91
C ALA A 83 32.89 0.39 14.92
N GLY A 84 34.20 0.61 14.90
CA GLY A 84 35.27 -0.37 15.07
C GLY A 84 36.53 0.16 14.39
N GLY A 85 37.64 0.47 15.04
CA GLY A 85 38.25 -0.11 16.22
C GLY A 85 39.67 -0.54 15.84
N GLY A 86 40.69 0.12 16.38
CA GLY A 86 42.13 -0.21 16.24
C GLY A 86 42.77 0.39 14.98
N ARG A 87 43.92 1.07 15.03
CA ARG A 87 45.05 1.05 15.97
C ARG A 87 45.65 2.45 16.11
#